data_AF-A0A5I9BBK9-F1
#
_entry.id   AF-A0A5I9BBK9-F1
#
_cell.length_a   1.000
_cell.length_b   1.000
_cell.length_c   1.000
_cell.angle_alpha   90.00
_cell.angle_beta   90.00
_cell.angle_gamma   90.00
#
_symmetry.space_group_name_H-M   'P 1'
#
loop_
_entity.id
_entity.type
_entity.pdbx_description
1 polymer ?
#
loop_
_entity_poly.entity_id
_entity_poly.type
_entity_poly.pdbx_seq_one_letter_code
_entity_poly.pdbx_strand_id
1 'polypeptide(L)' 'MRGLSYDPGILPSEMIIRQRVKPMPSREELLKRNSFPSVNQNKYLNAMLRSGKK' A
#
# COMPACT_ATOMS: atom_id res chain seq x y z
N MET A 1 -3.91 8.48 -17.35
CA MET A 1 -5.02 9.15 -16.63
C MET A 1 -6.33 8.67 -17.24
N ARG A 2 -7.25 8.07 -16.47
CA ARG A 2 -8.58 7.74 -17.01
C ARG A 2 -9.38 9.03 -17.07
N GLY A 3 -9.86 9.38 -18.26
CA GLY A 3 -10.56 10.63 -18.53
C GLY A 3 -11.79 10.80 -17.64
N LEU A 4 -11.93 12.00 -17.08
CA LEU A 4 -13.11 12.48 -16.38
C LEU A 4 -14.19 12.85 -17.42
N SER A 5 -14.65 11.89 -18.23
CA SER A 5 -15.80 12.13 -19.10
C SER A 5 -17.06 12.12 -18.22
N TYR A 6 -17.72 13.26 -18.14
CA TYR A 6 -19.04 13.37 -17.50
C TYR A 6 -20.06 12.59 -18.34
N ASP A 7 -20.63 11.54 -17.75
CA ASP A 7 -21.72 10.75 -18.34
C ASP A 7 -23.04 11.17 -17.65
N PRO A 8 -23.96 11.85 -18.37
CA PRO A 8 -25.21 12.35 -17.79
C PRO A 8 -26.20 11.24 -17.41
N GLY A 9 -25.93 9.98 -17.75
CA GLY A 9 -26.71 8.83 -17.30
C GLY A 9 -26.34 8.33 -15.90
N ILE A 10 -25.22 8.79 -15.33
CA ILE A 10 -24.74 8.36 -14.01
C ILE A 10 -25.41 9.23 -12.94
N LEU A 11 -26.25 8.60 -12.11
CA LEU A 11 -26.89 9.29 -10.98
C LEU A 11 -25.82 9.73 -9.96
N PRO A 12 -26.04 10.80 -9.17
CA PRO A 12 -25.09 11.23 -8.13
C PRO A 12 -24.70 10.11 -7.13
N SER A 13 -25.60 9.16 -6.88
CA SER A 13 -25.38 7.95 -6.08
C SER A 13 -24.43 6.93 -6.74
N GLU A 14 -24.35 6.93 -8.07
CA GLU A 14 -23.45 6.07 -8.86
C GLU A 14 -22.08 6.74 -9.09
N MET A 15 -22.01 8.06 -8.90
CA MET A 15 -20.80 8.89 -8.90
C MET A 15 -19.97 8.73 -7.61
N ILE A 16 -20.32 7.79 -6.73
CA ILE A 16 -19.39 7.24 -5.76
C ILE A 16 -18.35 6.49 -6.60
N ILE A 17 -17.33 7.23 -7.04
CA ILE A 17 -16.03 6.68 -7.39
C ILE A 17 -15.77 5.63 -6.34
N ARG A 18 -15.91 4.35 -6.71
CA ARG A 18 -15.60 3.24 -5.81
C ARG A 18 -14.10 3.36 -5.56
N GLN A 19 -13.72 4.21 -4.61
CA GLN A 19 -12.39 4.26 -4.08
C GLN A 19 -12.16 2.82 -3.68
N ARG A 20 -11.30 2.11 -4.43
CA ARG A 20 -11.00 0.72 -4.19
C ARG A 20 -10.14 0.67 -2.93
N VAL A 21 -10.74 1.07 -1.80
CA VAL A 21 -10.19 0.89 -0.48
C VAL A 21 -10.28 -0.61 -0.28
N LYS A 22 -9.15 -1.28 -0.50
CA LYS A 22 -9.05 -2.67 -0.10
C LYS A 22 -9.33 -2.72 1.39
N PRO A 23 -10.20 -3.65 1.85
CA PRO A 23 -10.43 -3.81 3.28
C PRO A 23 -9.10 -4.10 3.98
N MET A 24 -8.98 -3.69 5.24
CA MET A 24 -7.81 -4.00 6.03
C MET A 24 -7.62 -5.53 6.08
N PRO A 25 -6.41 -6.05 5.81
CA PRO A 25 -6.17 -7.49 5.87
C PRO A 25 -6.35 -8.00 7.31
N SER A 26 -6.72 -9.27 7.46
CA SER A 26 -6.87 -9.89 8.79
C SER A 26 -5.52 -10.02 9.50
N ARG A 27 -5.55 -10.11 10.84
CA ARG A 27 -4.34 -10.31 11.66
C ARG A 27 -3.49 -11.50 11.20
N GLU A 28 -4.13 -12.59 10.79
CA GLU A 28 -3.46 -13.80 10.31
C GLU A 28 -2.78 -13.60 8.96
N GLU A 29 -3.43 -12.88 8.03
CA GLU A 29 -2.81 -12.52 6.75
C GLU A 29 -1.62 -11.60 6.94
N LEU A 30 -1.72 -10.63 7.85
CA LEU A 30 -0.64 -9.73 8.18
C LEU A 30 0.57 -10.48 8.77
N LEU A 31 0.32 -11.48 9.62
CA LEU A 31 1.40 -12.28 10.23
C LEU A 31 2.11 -13.16 9.21
N LYS A 32 1.39 -13.67 8.19
CA LYS A 32 1.98 -14.45 7.08
C LYS A 32 2.76 -13.58 6.10
N ARG A 33 2.38 -12.31 5.94
CA ARG A 33 3.16 -11.34 5.19
C ARG A 33 4.38 -11.01 6.04
N ASN A 34 5.50 -11.70 5.78
CA ASN A 34 6.84 -11.41 6.30
C ASN A 34 7.33 -10.01 5.86
N SER A 35 6.56 -8.97 6.21
CA SER A 35 6.69 -7.59 5.76
C SER A 35 7.89 -6.92 6.41
N PHE A 36 8.28 -7.42 7.58
CA PHE A 36 9.49 -7.03 8.29
C PHE A 36 10.41 -8.24 8.34
N PRO A 37 11.47 -8.29 7.52
CA PRO A 37 12.48 -9.32 7.64
C PRO A 37 13.17 -9.22 9.01
N SER A 38 13.80 -10.31 9.44
CA SER A 38 14.56 -10.37 10.70
C SER A 38 15.53 -9.19 10.83
N VAL A 39 15.86 -8.79 12.07
CA VAL A 39 16.77 -7.67 12.37
C VAL A 39 18.09 -7.76 11.58
N ASN A 40 18.58 -8.98 11.37
CA ASN A 40 19.82 -9.26 10.63
C ASN A 40 19.70 -9.13 9.10
N GLN A 41 18.48 -9.06 8.57
CA GLN A 41 18.16 -8.97 7.13
C GLN A 41 17.56 -7.61 6.74
N ASN A 42 17.55 -6.64 7.66
CA ASN A 42 16.97 -5.34 7.39
C ASN A 42 17.89 -4.50 6.48
N LYS A 43 17.47 -4.32 5.22
CA LYS A 43 18.18 -3.52 4.20
C LYS A 43 18.48 -2.09 4.66
N TYR A 44 17.58 -1.49 5.43
CA TYR A 44 17.72 -0.10 5.91
C TYR A 44 18.75 -0.01 7.03
N LEU A 45 18.75 -0.94 7.98
CA LEU A 45 19.79 -1.00 9.03
C LEU A 45 21.17 -1.28 8.43
N ASN A 46 21.25 -2.21 7.49
CA ASN A 46 22.51 -2.52 6.79
C ASN A 46 23.06 -1.32 6.01
N ALA A 47 22.19 -0.52 5.39
CA ALA A 47 22.60 0.71 4.70
C ALA A 47 23.14 1.77 5.68
N MET A 48 22.46 1.98 6.81
CA MET A 48 22.87 2.93 7.85
C MET A 48 24.22 2.54 8.50
N LEU A 49 24.40 1.25 8.81
CA LEU A 49 25.66 0.73 9.35
C LEU A 49 26.82 0.85 8.34
N ARG A 50 26.54 0.69 7.04
CA ARG A 50 27.55 0.87 5.98
C ARG A 50 27.90 2.34 5.75
N SER A 51 26.96 3.27 5.92
CA SER A 51 27.23 4.71 5.77
C SER A 51 28.11 5.29 6.90
N GLY A 52 28.20 4.61 8.05
CA GLY A 52 29.03 5.02 9.18
C GLY A 52 30.48 4.51 9.13
N LYS A 53 30.82 3.59 8.21
CA LYS A 53 32.20 3.17 7.99
C LYS A 53 32.90 4.17 7.06
N LYS A 54 33.55 5.17 7.63
CA LYS A 54 34.62 5.94 7.00
C LYS A 54 35.94 5.56 7.64
#